data_AF-A0AAV9X707-F1
#
_entry.id   AF-A0AAV9X707-F1
#
_cell.length_a   1.000
_cell.length_b   1.000
_cell.length_c   1.000
_cell.angle_alpha   90.00
_cell.angle_beta   90.00
_cell.angle_gamma   90.00
#
_symmetry.space_group_name_H-M   'P 1'
#
loop_
_entity.id
_entity.type
_entity.pdbx_description
1 polymer ?
#
loop_
_entity_poly.entity_id
_entity_poly.type
_entity_poly.pdbx_seq_one_letter_code
_entity_poly.pdbx_strand_id
1 'polypeptide(L)'
;MPKRPHPPPTRRKKTPKAPETADEYLAVAVDLEESGERWRSGDVAKSGRFFLQAITAYETTLARYPNNFDARYNRARLLYTLTQLPLPSTFFPPTSTPESRLITAIQAHKECNDQEPDSSDVLFNYGQTLASLAELYANKSFDTDDVETADQELQRLTQAKAAFENSWEVLKQCLAVQEEEFKSTLAQSQAFNGVEDYDPADTDAMGEEPDGGVRLPSDSFPSGSGNGNDTARRRNSTASSHSSSSSLNNTQWAAIVEPTTKLTLLDTALAMLEVHTNILSLATPLTASKLFSQQYIEQLTGTARVTIEEYILPIAASLHSENILEGEELSEHETEAVLHHANYLTGLAEVKYYLGFVDMSVWEQEVKNAFAKYCLFAGNADNDGNTNNTRMVDLSTSWMALCDLSTAYTTIATAIAAQDPSRAWRLAGLASKGLAEATKLAPEKGKPEVYLARGNLELVRSRIPVEAAEGSRGLLRKNAGVYYRGVVTASTSGMIGAVEGGRVKEVVEEAKVKEMLIRVEVGDAAAGKELVGSGVEAATVRRIVRAAIDEGVFGNSMLEIVG
;
A
#
# COMPACT_ATOMS: atom_id res chain seq x y z
N MET A 1 45.60 -30.68 -43.39
CA MET A 1 44.77 -29.89 -42.45
C MET A 1 44.39 -30.79 -41.27
N PRO A 2 44.66 -30.40 -40.01
CA PRO A 2 44.27 -31.19 -38.84
C PRO A 2 42.77 -31.05 -38.57
N LYS A 3 42.13 -32.16 -38.16
CA LYS A 3 40.71 -32.23 -37.79
C LYS A 3 40.45 -31.40 -36.53
N ARG A 4 39.38 -30.60 -36.53
CA ARG A 4 38.93 -29.82 -35.36
C ARG A 4 38.53 -30.77 -34.22
N PRO A 5 38.88 -30.47 -32.96
CA PRO A 5 38.46 -31.28 -31.82
C PRO A 5 36.95 -31.13 -31.58
N HIS A 6 36.28 -32.23 -31.28
CA HIS A 6 34.87 -32.24 -30.89
C HIS A 6 34.67 -31.48 -29.57
N PRO A 7 33.55 -30.75 -29.41
CA PRO A 7 33.22 -30.14 -28.12
C PRO A 7 33.00 -31.24 -27.06
N PRO A 8 33.33 -30.97 -25.79
CA PRO A 8 33.16 -31.96 -24.72
C PRO A 8 31.68 -32.32 -24.57
N PRO A 9 31.36 -33.58 -24.20
CA PRO A 9 29.98 -34.01 -24.03
C PRO A 9 29.32 -33.16 -22.93
N THR A 10 28.19 -32.56 -23.27
CA THR A 10 27.37 -31.83 -22.30
C THR A 10 26.94 -32.80 -21.21
N ARG A 11 27.30 -32.48 -19.96
CA ARG A 11 26.91 -33.24 -18.78
C ARG A 11 25.38 -33.26 -18.73
N ARG A 12 24.77 -34.43 -18.97
CA ARG A 12 23.32 -34.63 -18.86
C ARG A 12 22.88 -34.19 -17.45
N LYS A 13 22.05 -33.15 -17.35
CA LYS A 13 21.35 -32.82 -16.10
C LYS A 13 20.55 -34.07 -15.71
N LYS A 14 20.77 -34.60 -14.50
CA LYS A 14 19.95 -35.69 -13.95
C LYS A 14 18.50 -35.22 -13.99
N THR A 15 17.61 -36.03 -14.55
CA THR A 15 16.17 -35.81 -14.48
C THR A 15 15.80 -35.74 -13.00
N PRO A 16 15.17 -34.66 -12.52
CA PRO A 16 14.75 -34.57 -11.13
C PRO A 16 13.82 -35.74 -10.80
N LYS A 17 14.03 -36.37 -9.64
CA LYS A 17 13.13 -37.41 -9.09
C LYS A 17 11.76 -36.77 -8.91
N ALA A 18 10.69 -37.49 -9.23
CA ALA A 18 9.34 -36.99 -8.97
C ALA A 18 9.13 -36.86 -7.45
N PRO A 19 8.46 -35.79 -6.98
CA PRO A 19 8.15 -35.63 -5.56
C PRO A 19 7.22 -36.75 -5.09
N GLU A 20 7.47 -37.28 -3.90
CA GLU A 20 6.75 -38.41 -3.30
C GLU A 20 6.07 -38.00 -1.98
N THR A 21 6.71 -37.14 -1.18
CA THR A 21 6.19 -36.69 0.14
C THR A 21 5.52 -35.32 0.08
N ALA A 22 4.70 -34.97 1.07
CA ALA A 22 4.10 -33.65 1.17
C ALA A 22 5.14 -32.53 1.10
N ASP A 23 6.27 -32.70 1.82
CA ASP A 23 7.37 -31.74 1.84
C ASP A 23 8.08 -31.62 0.50
N GLU A 24 8.27 -32.72 -0.24
CA GLU A 24 8.88 -32.68 -1.57
C GLU A 24 7.97 -31.96 -2.59
N TYR A 25 6.65 -32.17 -2.49
CA TYR A 25 5.69 -31.43 -3.32
C TYR A 25 5.63 -29.94 -2.96
N LEU A 26 5.65 -29.62 -1.66
CA LEU A 26 5.70 -28.24 -1.17
C LEU A 26 6.99 -27.54 -1.61
N ALA A 27 8.15 -28.19 -1.47
CA ALA A 27 9.45 -27.64 -1.87
C ALA A 27 9.50 -27.27 -3.36
N VAL A 28 8.90 -28.08 -4.24
CA VAL A 28 8.79 -27.75 -5.67
C VAL A 28 8.02 -26.45 -5.90
N ALA A 29 6.93 -26.23 -5.15
CA ALA A 29 6.15 -25.00 -5.25
C ALA A 29 6.91 -23.79 -4.71
N VAL A 30 7.59 -23.94 -3.57
CA VAL A 30 8.44 -22.89 -2.97
C VAL A 30 9.60 -22.50 -3.91
N ASP A 31 10.29 -23.46 -4.52
CA ASP A 31 11.37 -23.19 -5.49
C ASP A 31 10.90 -22.35 -6.69
N LEU A 32 9.66 -22.58 -7.15
CA LEU A 32 9.04 -21.81 -8.22
C LEU A 32 8.65 -20.41 -7.76
N GLU A 33 8.12 -20.27 -6.54
CA GLU A 33 7.80 -18.98 -5.93
C GLU A 33 9.07 -18.12 -5.76
N GLU A 34 10.14 -18.68 -5.17
CA GLU A 34 11.43 -18.00 -5.06
C GLU A 34 11.99 -17.59 -6.42
N SER A 35 11.81 -18.45 -7.43
CA SER A 35 12.20 -18.12 -8.80
C SER A 35 11.44 -16.90 -9.31
N GLY A 36 10.12 -16.81 -9.04
CA GLY A 36 9.31 -15.64 -9.37
C GLY A 36 9.79 -14.37 -8.67
N GLU A 37 10.14 -14.46 -7.38
CA GLU A 37 10.65 -13.33 -6.58
C GLU A 37 11.99 -12.78 -7.11
N ARG A 38 12.83 -13.65 -7.69
CA ARG A 38 14.09 -13.22 -8.32
C ARG A 38 13.87 -12.38 -9.59
N TRP A 39 12.79 -12.64 -10.33
CA TRP A 39 12.46 -11.88 -11.55
C TRP A 39 11.61 -10.64 -11.29
N ARG A 40 11.04 -10.51 -10.09
CA ARG A 40 10.07 -9.48 -9.73
C ARG A 40 10.56 -8.08 -10.15
N SER A 41 11.73 -7.65 -9.68
CA SER A 41 12.28 -6.30 -9.96
C SER A 41 12.79 -6.05 -11.39
N GLY A 42 12.71 -7.02 -12.30
CA GLY A 42 13.23 -6.89 -13.66
C GLY A 42 12.21 -7.24 -14.73
N ASP A 43 11.85 -8.53 -14.82
CA ASP A 43 10.89 -9.03 -15.81
C ASP A 43 9.64 -9.49 -15.08
N VAL A 44 8.72 -8.53 -14.86
CA VAL A 44 7.47 -8.76 -14.14
C VAL A 44 6.62 -9.84 -14.81
N ALA A 45 6.58 -9.88 -16.14
CA ALA A 45 5.85 -10.90 -16.88
C ALA A 45 6.44 -12.30 -16.64
N LYS A 46 7.77 -12.41 -16.57
CA LYS A 46 8.43 -13.67 -16.23
C LYS A 46 8.23 -14.06 -14.77
N SER A 47 8.27 -13.09 -13.85
CA SER A 47 7.90 -13.28 -12.44
C SER A 47 6.49 -13.87 -12.32
N GLY A 48 5.51 -13.25 -12.99
CA GLY A 48 4.13 -13.74 -13.04
C GLY A 48 4.01 -15.16 -13.59
N ARG A 49 4.79 -15.54 -14.61
CA ARG A 49 4.79 -16.92 -15.14
C ARG A 49 5.27 -17.94 -14.11
N PHE A 50 6.31 -17.62 -13.35
CA PHE A 50 6.78 -18.47 -12.26
C PHE A 50 5.74 -18.57 -11.14
N PHE A 51 5.08 -17.47 -10.79
CA PHE A 51 4.01 -17.48 -9.80
C PHE A 51 2.81 -18.35 -10.20
N LEU A 52 2.39 -18.30 -11.47
CA LEU A 52 1.36 -19.22 -11.98
C LEU A 52 1.79 -20.69 -11.91
N GLN A 53 3.07 -20.98 -12.18
CA GLN A 53 3.62 -22.34 -12.04
C GLN A 53 3.64 -22.78 -10.57
N ALA A 54 4.04 -21.90 -9.65
CA ALA A 54 4.02 -22.17 -8.21
C ALA A 54 2.60 -22.41 -7.69
N ILE A 55 1.60 -21.61 -8.10
CA ILE A 55 0.18 -21.84 -7.77
C ILE A 55 -0.26 -23.23 -8.25
N THR A 56 0.08 -23.60 -9.49
CA THR A 56 -0.25 -24.94 -10.02
C THR A 56 0.42 -26.06 -9.21
N ALA A 57 1.66 -25.84 -8.75
CA ALA A 57 2.37 -26.77 -7.89
C ALA A 57 1.73 -26.88 -6.50
N TYR A 58 1.34 -25.77 -5.87
CA TYR A 58 0.59 -25.78 -4.61
C TYR A 58 -0.77 -26.48 -4.75
N GLU A 59 -1.50 -26.25 -5.84
CA GLU A 59 -2.75 -26.96 -6.14
C GLU A 59 -2.53 -28.47 -6.31
N THR A 60 -1.42 -28.87 -6.92
CA THR A 60 -1.01 -30.28 -7.02
C THR A 60 -0.71 -30.88 -5.64
N THR A 61 -0.04 -30.11 -4.76
CA THR A 61 0.19 -30.49 -3.36
C THR A 61 -1.13 -30.70 -2.64
N LEU A 62 -2.07 -29.76 -2.73
CA LEU A 62 -3.37 -29.82 -2.06
C LEU A 62 -4.27 -30.93 -2.60
N ALA A 63 -4.19 -31.26 -3.89
CA ALA A 63 -4.92 -32.39 -4.46
C ALA A 63 -4.49 -33.74 -3.85
N ARG A 64 -3.23 -33.87 -3.44
CA ARG A 64 -2.68 -35.09 -2.81
C ARG A 64 -2.73 -35.05 -1.29
N TYR A 65 -2.52 -33.86 -0.72
CA TYR A 65 -2.46 -33.59 0.71
C TYR A 65 -3.41 -32.44 1.07
N PRO A 66 -4.74 -32.68 1.11
CA PRO A 66 -5.73 -31.62 1.29
C PRO A 66 -5.59 -30.84 2.60
N ASN A 67 -4.98 -31.43 3.62
CA ASN A 67 -4.80 -30.81 4.93
C ASN A 67 -3.46 -30.05 5.07
N ASN A 68 -2.67 -29.93 4.00
CA ASN A 68 -1.42 -29.17 4.05
C ASN A 68 -1.73 -27.66 4.11
N PHE A 69 -1.59 -27.06 5.29
CA PHE A 69 -1.90 -25.65 5.52
C PHE A 69 -0.91 -24.73 4.81
N ASP A 70 0.40 -25.00 4.87
CA ASP A 70 1.44 -24.21 4.21
C ASP A 70 1.16 -24.03 2.70
N ALA A 71 0.82 -25.11 2.01
CA ALA A 71 0.48 -25.06 0.59
C ALA A 71 -0.79 -24.22 0.32
N ARG A 72 -1.77 -24.27 1.22
CA ARG A 72 -3.01 -23.48 1.12
C ARG A 72 -2.73 -22.00 1.35
N TYR A 73 -2.00 -21.69 2.41
CA TYR A 73 -1.63 -20.34 2.79
C TYR A 73 -0.75 -19.66 1.73
N ASN A 74 0.33 -20.31 1.30
CA ASN A 74 1.21 -19.76 0.27
C ASN A 74 0.49 -19.59 -1.07
N ARG A 75 -0.42 -20.51 -1.44
CA ARG A 75 -1.28 -20.36 -2.61
C ARG A 75 -2.17 -19.11 -2.51
N ALA A 76 -2.82 -18.87 -1.37
CA ALA A 76 -3.66 -17.70 -1.17
C ALA A 76 -2.85 -16.40 -1.33
N ARG A 77 -1.70 -16.31 -0.65
CA ARG A 77 -0.76 -15.19 -0.74
C ARG A 77 -0.28 -14.93 -2.17
N LEU A 78 -0.01 -16.00 -2.92
CA LEU A 78 0.51 -15.87 -4.29
C LEU A 78 -0.58 -15.50 -5.29
N LEU A 79 -1.81 -15.97 -5.08
CA LEU A 79 -2.99 -15.51 -5.83
C LEU A 79 -3.20 -14.01 -5.65
N TYR A 80 -3.13 -13.51 -4.42
CA TYR A 80 -3.19 -12.07 -4.15
C TYR A 80 -2.00 -11.33 -4.76
N THR A 81 -0.78 -11.83 -4.59
CA THR A 81 0.43 -11.22 -5.17
C THR A 81 0.30 -11.02 -6.69
N LEU A 82 -0.28 -11.98 -7.41
CA LEU A 82 -0.53 -11.86 -8.85
C LEU A 82 -1.52 -10.74 -9.22
N THR A 83 -2.47 -10.41 -8.34
CA THR A 83 -3.39 -9.28 -8.58
C THR A 83 -2.69 -7.93 -8.45
N GLN A 84 -1.62 -7.86 -7.65
CA GLN A 84 -0.87 -6.64 -7.37
C GLN A 84 0.29 -6.38 -8.35
N LEU A 85 0.60 -7.32 -9.25
CA LEU A 85 1.62 -7.11 -10.26
C LEU A 85 1.08 -6.30 -11.45
N PRO A 86 1.86 -5.35 -12.00
CA PRO A 86 1.48 -4.56 -13.17
C PRO A 86 1.64 -5.37 -14.47
N LEU A 87 0.90 -6.46 -14.57
CA LEU A 87 0.91 -7.37 -15.72
C LEU A 87 -0.02 -6.84 -16.83
N PRO A 88 0.36 -6.98 -18.11
CA PRO A 88 -0.51 -6.57 -19.20
C PRO A 88 -1.79 -7.41 -19.22
N SER A 89 -2.90 -6.85 -19.71
CA SER A 89 -4.19 -7.56 -19.79
C SER A 89 -4.10 -8.87 -20.58
N THR A 90 -3.22 -8.94 -21.58
CA THR A 90 -2.93 -10.14 -22.39
C THR A 90 -2.22 -11.26 -21.62
N PHE A 91 -1.73 -11.00 -20.41
CA PHE A 91 -1.10 -12.01 -19.57
C PHE A 91 -2.10 -13.05 -19.06
N PHE A 92 -3.32 -12.61 -18.74
CA PHE A 92 -4.37 -13.46 -18.20
C PHE A 92 -5.32 -13.94 -19.32
N PRO A 93 -5.99 -15.09 -19.14
CA PRO A 93 -7.06 -15.50 -20.05
C PRO A 93 -8.12 -14.40 -20.17
N PRO A 94 -8.75 -14.19 -21.34
CA PRO A 94 -9.78 -13.15 -21.52
C PRO A 94 -10.97 -13.27 -20.58
N THR A 95 -11.24 -14.46 -20.03
CA THR A 95 -12.31 -14.72 -19.07
C THR A 95 -11.93 -14.34 -17.63
N SER A 96 -10.67 -14.03 -17.35
CA SER A 96 -10.18 -13.65 -16.03
C SER A 96 -10.18 -12.13 -15.89
N THR A 97 -11.20 -11.58 -15.25
CA THR A 97 -11.28 -10.15 -14.90
C THR A 97 -10.44 -9.85 -13.65
N PRO A 98 -9.97 -8.60 -13.45
CA PRO A 98 -9.34 -8.19 -12.19
C PRO A 98 -10.17 -8.56 -10.96
N GLU A 99 -11.48 -8.33 -11.03
CA GLU A 99 -12.46 -8.71 -9.99
C GLU A 99 -12.43 -10.22 -9.72
N SER A 100 -12.53 -11.07 -10.75
CA SER A 100 -12.53 -12.53 -10.57
C SER A 100 -11.24 -13.04 -9.91
N ARG A 101 -10.09 -12.39 -10.17
CA ARG A 101 -8.82 -12.77 -9.55
C ARG A 101 -8.79 -12.39 -8.06
N LEU A 102 -9.25 -11.20 -7.71
CA LEU A 102 -9.37 -10.77 -6.32
C LEU A 102 -10.37 -11.65 -5.54
N ILE A 103 -11.52 -11.97 -6.14
CA ILE A 103 -12.50 -12.89 -5.54
C ILE A 103 -11.87 -14.28 -5.31
N THR A 104 -11.06 -14.77 -6.25
CA THR A 104 -10.34 -16.05 -6.10
C THR A 104 -9.33 -16.00 -4.96
N ALA A 105 -8.57 -14.90 -4.82
CA ALA A 105 -7.64 -14.69 -3.71
C ALA A 105 -8.36 -14.58 -2.36
N ILE A 106 -9.47 -13.84 -2.30
CA ILE A 106 -10.37 -13.72 -1.13
C ILE A 106 -10.86 -15.09 -0.69
N GLN A 107 -11.35 -15.90 -1.62
CA GLN A 107 -11.84 -17.24 -1.30
C GLN A 107 -10.72 -18.13 -0.74
N ALA A 108 -9.51 -18.04 -1.31
CA ALA A 108 -8.35 -18.78 -0.81
C ALA A 108 -7.92 -18.32 0.60
N HIS A 109 -7.92 -17.01 0.88
CA HIS A 109 -7.64 -16.49 2.23
C HIS A 109 -8.73 -16.87 3.23
N LYS A 110 -10.00 -16.83 2.82
CA LYS A 110 -11.12 -17.31 3.63
C LYS A 110 -10.95 -18.79 4.00
N GLU A 111 -10.53 -19.64 3.06
CA GLU A 111 -10.25 -21.05 3.34
C GLU A 111 -9.11 -21.25 4.35
N CYS A 112 -8.10 -20.37 4.36
CA CYS A 112 -7.06 -20.37 5.39
C CYS A 112 -7.65 -19.97 6.74
N ASN A 113 -8.46 -18.91 6.77
CA ASN A 113 -9.09 -18.39 7.98
C ASN A 113 -10.10 -19.38 8.59
N ASP A 114 -10.80 -20.16 7.76
CA ASP A 114 -11.70 -21.21 8.22
C ASP A 114 -10.93 -22.35 8.93
N GLN A 115 -9.63 -22.52 8.66
CA GLN A 115 -8.77 -23.54 9.30
C GLN A 115 -8.02 -23.00 10.51
N GLU A 116 -7.49 -21.79 10.41
CA GLU A 116 -6.75 -21.11 11.48
C GLU A 116 -7.36 -19.71 11.72
N PRO A 117 -8.53 -19.63 12.40
CA PRO A 117 -9.26 -18.38 12.58
C PRO A 117 -8.58 -17.38 13.51
N ASP A 118 -7.61 -17.84 14.30
CA ASP A 118 -6.84 -17.05 15.26
C ASP A 118 -5.40 -16.79 14.76
N SER A 119 -5.15 -16.93 13.45
CA SER A 119 -3.86 -16.59 12.85
C SER A 119 -3.85 -15.12 12.41
N SER A 120 -3.08 -14.29 13.11
CA SER A 120 -2.97 -12.86 12.81
C SER A 120 -2.46 -12.60 11.38
N ASP A 121 -1.53 -13.40 10.88
CA ASP A 121 -1.01 -13.28 9.50
C ASP A 121 -2.08 -13.63 8.45
N VAL A 122 -2.89 -14.67 8.68
CA VAL A 122 -4.02 -15.00 7.79
C VAL A 122 -5.04 -13.88 7.77
N LEU A 123 -5.44 -13.38 8.96
CA LEU A 123 -6.42 -12.30 9.10
C LEU A 123 -5.93 -11.01 8.44
N PHE A 124 -4.68 -10.62 8.66
CA PHE A 124 -4.12 -9.42 8.05
C PHE A 124 -4.17 -9.50 6.53
N ASN A 125 -3.63 -10.57 5.94
CA ASN A 125 -3.63 -10.73 4.48
C ASN A 125 -5.05 -10.86 3.90
N TYR A 126 -5.97 -11.48 4.63
CA TYR A 126 -7.37 -11.58 4.22
C TYR A 126 -8.03 -10.20 4.19
N GLY A 127 -7.84 -9.40 5.23
CA GLY A 127 -8.30 -8.00 5.30
C GLY A 127 -7.74 -7.16 4.15
N GLN A 128 -6.42 -7.21 3.92
CA GLN A 128 -5.76 -6.50 2.81
C GLN A 128 -6.35 -6.89 1.44
N THR A 129 -6.63 -8.18 1.21
CA THR A 129 -7.22 -8.64 -0.05
C THR A 129 -8.65 -8.12 -0.24
N LEU A 130 -9.45 -8.04 0.84
CA LEU A 130 -10.78 -7.44 0.82
C LEU A 130 -10.72 -5.93 0.54
N ALA A 131 -9.78 -5.21 1.14
CA ALA A 131 -9.55 -3.79 0.86
C ALA A 131 -9.21 -3.54 -0.62
N SER A 132 -8.34 -4.35 -1.23
CA SER A 132 -8.05 -4.25 -2.67
C SER A 132 -9.28 -4.48 -3.57
N LEU A 133 -10.20 -5.39 -3.18
CA LEU A 133 -11.46 -5.56 -3.92
C LEU A 133 -12.36 -4.33 -3.79
N ALA A 134 -12.41 -3.75 -2.58
CA ALA A 134 -13.17 -2.54 -2.33
C ALA A 134 -12.63 -1.36 -3.14
N GLU A 135 -11.31 -1.19 -3.22
CA GLU A 135 -10.64 -0.19 -4.08
C GLU A 135 -10.94 -0.41 -5.56
N LEU A 136 -10.95 -1.67 -6.03
CA LEU A 136 -11.33 -1.98 -7.40
C LEU A 136 -12.75 -1.49 -7.70
N TYR A 137 -13.71 -1.68 -6.79
CA TYR A 137 -15.06 -1.15 -6.94
C TYR A 137 -15.13 0.36 -6.75
N ALA A 138 -14.37 0.95 -5.83
CA ALA A 138 -14.35 2.39 -5.61
C ALA A 138 -13.91 3.16 -6.86
N ASN A 139 -12.98 2.57 -7.62
CA ASN A 139 -12.49 3.12 -8.88
C ASN A 139 -13.49 2.90 -10.03
N LYS A 140 -13.84 3.99 -10.72
CA LYS A 140 -14.66 3.93 -11.93
C LYS A 140 -13.87 3.30 -13.08
N SER A 141 -14.41 2.25 -13.70
CA SER A 141 -13.80 1.68 -14.92
C SER A 141 -14.12 2.56 -16.13
N PHE A 142 -13.09 2.86 -16.93
CA PHE A 142 -13.24 3.52 -18.23
C PHE A 142 -12.89 2.59 -19.40
N ASP A 143 -12.90 1.28 -19.18
CA ASP A 143 -12.52 0.26 -20.16
C ASP A 143 -13.61 0.02 -21.22
N THR A 144 -14.87 0.38 -20.90
CA THR A 144 -16.01 0.24 -21.81
C THR A 144 -16.43 1.60 -22.38
N ASP A 145 -17.19 1.57 -23.47
CA ASP A 145 -17.76 2.77 -24.10
C ASP A 145 -19.05 3.21 -23.41
N ASP A 146 -19.55 2.41 -22.47
CA ASP A 146 -20.82 2.65 -21.78
C ASP A 146 -20.63 3.72 -20.71
N VAL A 147 -21.48 4.75 -20.76
CA VAL A 147 -21.55 5.76 -19.71
C VAL A 147 -22.22 5.14 -18.50
N GLU A 148 -21.48 5.04 -17.40
CA GLU A 148 -22.03 4.61 -16.11
C GLU A 148 -23.21 5.51 -15.72
N THR A 149 -24.37 4.90 -15.49
CA THR A 149 -25.55 5.58 -14.99
C THR A 149 -25.43 5.83 -13.48
N ALA A 150 -26.16 6.80 -12.93
CA ALA A 150 -26.14 7.09 -11.49
C ALA A 150 -26.54 5.89 -10.61
N ASP A 151 -27.40 4.99 -11.11
CA ASP A 151 -27.78 3.77 -10.39
C ASP A 151 -26.66 2.72 -10.40
N GLN A 152 -25.92 2.62 -11.51
CA GLN A 152 -24.74 1.74 -11.61
C GLN A 152 -23.59 2.27 -10.74
N GLU A 153 -23.34 3.57 -10.74
CA GLU A 153 -22.36 4.22 -9.84
C GLU A 153 -22.71 3.93 -8.38
N LEU A 154 -23.97 4.12 -7.99
CA LEU A 154 -24.43 3.83 -6.64
C LEU A 154 -24.26 2.35 -6.28
N GLN A 155 -24.63 1.44 -7.18
CA GLN A 155 -24.47 0.00 -6.96
C GLN A 155 -22.99 -0.36 -6.74
N ARG A 156 -22.10 0.14 -7.61
CA ARG A 156 -20.66 -0.07 -7.51
C ARG A 156 -20.10 0.47 -6.20
N LEU A 157 -20.41 1.70 -5.82
CA LEU A 157 -19.94 2.29 -4.56
C LEU A 157 -20.54 1.59 -3.33
N THR A 158 -21.75 1.05 -3.44
CA THR A 158 -22.34 0.20 -2.38
C THR A 158 -21.56 -1.11 -2.22
N GLN A 159 -21.12 -1.72 -3.32
CA GLN A 159 -20.25 -2.90 -3.29
C GLN A 159 -18.87 -2.57 -2.70
N ALA A 160 -18.29 -1.43 -3.07
CA ALA A 160 -17.04 -0.93 -2.48
C ALA A 160 -17.16 -0.77 -0.96
N LYS A 161 -18.21 -0.08 -0.50
CA LYS A 161 -18.50 0.12 0.92
C LYS A 161 -18.60 -1.20 1.68
N ALA A 162 -19.38 -2.16 1.15
CA ALA A 162 -19.55 -3.46 1.79
C ALA A 162 -18.24 -4.26 1.86
N ALA A 163 -17.40 -4.19 0.83
CA ALA A 163 -16.09 -4.84 0.83
C ALA A 163 -15.12 -4.19 1.83
N PHE A 164 -15.10 -2.86 1.95
CA PHE A 164 -14.33 -2.16 2.98
C PHE A 164 -14.82 -2.50 4.40
N GLU A 165 -16.13 -2.58 4.63
CA GLU A 165 -16.68 -2.98 5.93
C GLU A 165 -16.25 -4.39 6.32
N ASN A 166 -16.28 -5.34 5.38
CA ASN A 166 -15.77 -6.69 5.61
C ASN A 166 -14.26 -6.70 5.90
N SER A 167 -13.47 -5.89 5.16
CA SER A 167 -12.05 -5.71 5.42
C SER A 167 -11.80 -5.20 6.84
N TRP A 168 -12.56 -4.19 7.27
CA TRP A 168 -12.41 -3.59 8.59
C TRP A 168 -12.71 -4.59 9.72
N GLU A 169 -13.78 -5.39 9.60
CA GLU A 169 -14.10 -6.41 10.62
C GLU A 169 -13.02 -7.48 10.71
N VAL A 170 -12.44 -7.92 9.59
CA VAL A 170 -11.33 -8.89 9.58
C VAL A 170 -10.06 -8.28 10.19
N LEU A 171 -9.71 -7.04 9.86
CA LEU A 171 -8.53 -6.35 10.44
C LEU A 171 -8.71 -6.05 11.93
N LYS A 172 -9.94 -5.77 12.38
CA LYS A 172 -10.25 -5.64 13.79
C LYS A 172 -10.05 -6.96 14.54
N GLN A 173 -10.46 -8.08 13.96
CA GLN A 173 -10.17 -9.40 14.53
C GLN A 173 -8.65 -9.66 14.56
N CYS A 174 -7.94 -9.30 13.48
CA CYS A 174 -6.48 -9.39 13.42
C CYS A 174 -5.83 -8.63 14.58
N LEU A 175 -6.23 -7.38 14.81
CA LEU A 175 -5.69 -6.55 15.87
C LEU A 175 -5.91 -7.20 17.25
N ALA A 176 -7.09 -7.75 17.52
CA ALA A 176 -7.40 -8.43 18.78
C ALA A 176 -6.49 -9.67 19.01
N VAL A 177 -6.28 -10.49 17.97
CA VAL A 177 -5.36 -11.64 18.05
C VAL A 177 -3.92 -11.16 18.30
N GLN A 178 -3.46 -10.14 17.58
CA GLN A 178 -2.12 -9.58 17.76
C GLN A 178 -1.91 -8.99 19.17
N GLU A 179 -2.93 -8.41 19.79
CA GLU A 179 -2.84 -7.95 21.17
C GLU A 179 -2.58 -9.09 22.15
N GLU A 180 -3.24 -10.24 21.96
CA GLU A 180 -3.04 -11.42 22.79
C GLU A 180 -1.65 -12.03 22.58
N GLU A 181 -1.21 -12.14 21.32
CA GLU A 181 0.14 -12.57 20.94
C GLU A 181 1.22 -11.65 21.53
N PHE A 182 1.02 -10.34 21.47
CA PHE A 182 1.93 -9.35 22.03
C PHE A 182 2.02 -9.46 23.55
N LYS A 183 0.88 -9.60 24.25
CA LYS A 183 0.85 -9.83 25.71
C LYS A 183 1.58 -11.12 26.09
N SER A 184 1.38 -12.20 25.33
CA SER A 184 2.07 -13.47 25.54
C SER A 184 3.59 -13.32 25.36
N THR A 185 4.02 -12.62 24.31
CA THR A 185 5.43 -12.32 24.03
C THR A 185 6.09 -11.53 25.17
N LEU A 186 5.41 -10.52 25.70
CA LEU A 186 5.90 -9.75 26.84
C LEU A 186 6.03 -10.61 28.10
N ALA A 187 5.04 -11.44 28.40
CA ALA A 187 5.05 -12.32 29.57
C ALA A 187 6.20 -13.35 29.50
N GLN A 188 6.43 -13.94 28.32
CA GLN A 188 7.55 -14.86 28.11
C GLN A 188 8.90 -14.16 28.29
N SER A 189 9.04 -12.94 27.77
CA SER A 189 10.27 -12.14 27.91
C SER A 189 10.56 -11.78 29.38
N GLN A 190 9.53 -11.43 30.15
CA GLN A 190 9.65 -11.13 31.58
C GLN A 190 10.00 -12.37 32.41
N ALA A 191 9.44 -13.53 32.07
CA ALA A 191 9.76 -14.79 32.74
C ALA A 191 11.23 -15.21 32.54
N PHE A 192 11.82 -14.91 31.38
CA PHE A 192 13.23 -15.20 31.09
C PHE A 192 14.19 -14.26 31.85
N ASN A 193 13.84 -12.97 31.96
CA ASN A 193 14.64 -12.00 32.73
C ASN A 193 14.54 -12.20 34.26
N GLY A 194 13.61 -13.02 34.75
CA GLY A 194 13.48 -13.36 36.17
C GLY A 194 14.40 -14.50 36.66
N VAL A 195 15.33 -14.98 35.83
CA VAL A 195 16.21 -16.13 36.15
C VAL A 195 17.62 -15.70 36.65
N GLU A 196 17.92 -14.41 36.77
CA GLU A 196 19.17 -13.93 37.39
C GLU A 196 18.95 -13.40 38.81
N ASP A 197 19.10 -14.30 39.79
CA ASP A 197 19.81 -14.04 41.06
C ASP A 197 20.18 -15.40 41.68
N TYR A 198 21.11 -16.12 41.04
CA TYR A 198 21.86 -17.18 41.73
C TYR A 198 23.10 -16.51 42.33
N ASP A 199 22.96 -16.07 43.58
CA ASP A 199 24.09 -15.62 44.41
C ASP A 199 25.03 -16.83 44.64
N PRO A 200 26.27 -16.83 44.14
CA PRO A 200 27.20 -17.94 44.33
C PRO A 200 27.74 -18.04 45.77
N ALA A 201 27.33 -17.15 46.69
CA ALA A 201 27.91 -17.07 48.02
C ALA A 201 27.37 -18.09 49.04
N ASP A 202 26.36 -18.91 48.71
CA ASP A 202 25.68 -19.74 49.72
C ASP A 202 25.56 -21.22 49.30
N THR A 203 26.69 -21.91 49.05
CA THR A 203 26.73 -23.39 49.04
C THR A 203 28.08 -23.94 49.51
N ASP A 204 28.41 -23.74 50.78
CA ASP A 204 29.32 -24.65 51.52
C ASP A 204 28.52 -25.88 52.00
N ALA A 205 28.23 -26.83 51.10
CA ALA A 205 27.82 -28.19 51.47
C ALA A 205 27.97 -29.18 50.29
N MET A 206 29.14 -29.84 50.28
CA MET A 206 29.47 -31.11 49.62
C MET A 206 28.30 -31.99 49.12
N GLY A 207 28.33 -32.38 47.83
CA GLY A 207 27.60 -33.54 47.31
C GLY A 207 27.48 -33.62 45.78
N GLU A 208 28.45 -34.31 45.16
CA GLU A 208 28.50 -34.96 43.83
C GLU A 208 27.46 -34.63 42.71
N GLU A 209 28.00 -34.28 41.53
CA GLU A 209 27.29 -34.07 40.25
C GLU A 209 26.50 -35.30 39.72
N PRO A 210 25.59 -35.09 38.74
CA PRO A 210 25.97 -35.53 37.40
C PRO A 210 25.71 -34.50 36.28
N ASP A 211 26.76 -34.34 35.49
CA ASP A 211 26.89 -33.83 34.11
C ASP A 211 25.63 -33.91 33.23
N GLY A 212 25.19 -32.75 32.71
CA GLY A 212 24.10 -32.60 31.74
C GLY A 212 24.32 -31.44 30.75
N GLY A 213 25.57 -31.00 30.57
CA GLY A 213 25.91 -29.87 29.69
C GLY A 213 26.14 -30.30 28.24
N VAL A 214 25.21 -29.97 27.34
CA VAL A 214 25.42 -30.08 25.89
C VAL A 214 26.47 -29.05 25.45
N ARG A 215 27.65 -29.52 25.03
CA ARG A 215 28.69 -28.69 24.42
C ARG A 215 28.30 -28.37 22.97
N LEU A 216 28.15 -27.08 22.64
CA LEU A 216 28.14 -26.60 21.26
C LEU A 216 29.56 -26.66 20.68
N PRO A 217 29.80 -27.27 19.51
CA PRO A 217 31.10 -27.21 18.85
C PRO A 217 31.37 -25.80 18.33
N SER A 218 32.49 -25.22 18.75
CA SER A 218 33.08 -24.03 18.14
C SER A 218 33.71 -24.40 16.80
N ASP A 219 33.13 -23.95 15.69
CA ASP A 219 33.83 -23.93 14.40
C ASP A 219 34.12 -22.50 13.95
N SER A 220 35.40 -22.23 13.91
CA SER A 220 36.10 -21.08 13.36
C SER A 220 35.73 -20.80 11.90
N PHE A 221 35.32 -19.55 11.61
CA PHE A 221 35.33 -19.01 10.25
C PHE A 221 36.38 -17.89 10.09
N PRO A 222 37.15 -17.86 8.99
CA PRO A 222 38.14 -16.83 8.75
C PRO A 222 37.48 -15.51 8.30
N SER A 223 38.08 -14.43 8.78
CA SER A 223 37.80 -13.04 8.43
C SER A 223 37.93 -12.78 6.92
N GLY A 224 36.90 -12.16 6.33
CA GLY A 224 36.86 -11.72 4.94
C GLY A 224 36.03 -10.44 4.82
N SER A 225 36.73 -9.31 4.73
CA SER A 225 36.22 -7.95 4.52
C SER A 225 35.43 -7.79 3.22
N GLY A 226 34.30 -7.07 3.25
CA GLY A 226 33.54 -6.66 2.07
C GLY A 226 32.29 -5.82 2.36
N ASN A 227 32.43 -4.50 2.20
CA ASN A 227 31.43 -3.42 2.19
C ASN A 227 29.97 -3.74 1.76
N GLY A 228 29.01 -3.17 2.51
CA GLY A 228 28.13 -2.10 2.01
C GLY A 228 26.77 -2.47 1.39
N ASN A 229 25.71 -1.89 1.98
CA ASN A 229 24.30 -1.78 1.54
C ASN A 229 23.42 -3.04 1.53
N ASP A 230 22.56 -3.16 2.55
CA ASP A 230 21.28 -3.86 2.46
C ASP A 230 20.31 -3.29 3.51
N THR A 231 19.64 -2.18 3.19
CA THR A 231 18.38 -1.77 3.80
C THR A 231 17.29 -1.94 2.74
N ALA A 232 16.15 -2.50 3.14
CA ALA A 232 14.97 -2.82 2.32
C ALA A 232 15.02 -4.13 1.50
N ARG A 233 15.05 -5.29 2.19
CA ARG A 233 14.39 -6.52 1.68
C ARG A 233 14.25 -7.63 2.72
N ARG A 234 13.46 -7.44 3.79
CA ARG A 234 13.03 -8.55 4.66
C ARG A 234 11.67 -8.28 5.31
N ARG A 235 10.60 -8.57 4.59
CA ARG A 235 9.27 -8.97 5.10
C ARG A 235 8.58 -9.72 3.96
N ASN A 236 8.85 -11.02 3.83
CA ASN A 236 8.02 -12.00 3.12
C ASN A 236 8.77 -13.32 2.94
N SER A 237 8.86 -14.11 4.01
CA SER A 237 9.04 -15.57 3.94
C SER A 237 9.12 -16.14 5.35
N THR A 238 7.98 -16.29 6.00
CA THR A 238 7.82 -17.13 7.20
C THR A 238 6.78 -18.20 6.85
N ALA A 239 7.26 -19.30 6.26
CA ALA A 239 6.47 -20.52 6.15
C ALA A 239 6.33 -21.12 7.56
N SER A 240 5.12 -21.11 8.09
CA SER A 240 4.77 -21.68 9.40
C SER A 240 4.71 -23.20 9.31
N SER A 241 5.89 -23.85 9.34
CA SER A 241 5.99 -25.31 9.30
C SER A 241 5.35 -26.01 10.51
N HIS A 242 4.05 -26.25 10.45
CA HIS A 242 3.33 -27.12 11.38
C HIS A 242 3.50 -28.58 10.94
N SER A 243 4.60 -29.20 11.38
CA SER A 243 4.83 -30.63 11.17
C SER A 243 3.96 -31.47 12.11
N SER A 244 3.11 -32.33 11.52
CA SER A 244 2.50 -33.46 12.25
C SER A 244 3.22 -34.75 11.87
N SER A 245 3.63 -35.46 12.91
CA SER A 245 4.63 -36.53 12.94
C SER A 245 4.39 -37.71 11.99
N SER A 246 5.46 -38.17 11.34
CA SER A 246 5.72 -39.61 11.20
C SER A 246 7.21 -39.90 11.42
N SER A 247 7.47 -40.90 12.27
CA SER A 247 8.74 -41.25 12.88
C SER A 247 9.83 -41.66 11.89
N LEU A 248 11.00 -40.99 11.96
CA LEU A 248 12.35 -41.56 12.20
C LEU A 248 13.42 -40.51 11.79
N ASN A 249 14.32 -40.19 12.75
CA ASN A 249 15.41 -39.20 12.75
C ASN A 249 15.01 -37.78 13.20
N ASN A 250 15.09 -37.56 14.52
CA ASN A 250 14.80 -36.32 15.23
C ASN A 250 15.82 -35.20 14.92
N THR A 251 15.72 -34.58 13.74
CA THR A 251 16.07 -33.17 13.59
C THR A 251 14.78 -32.40 13.79
N GLN A 252 14.52 -32.02 15.05
CA GLN A 252 13.35 -31.23 15.41
C GLN A 252 13.62 -29.78 14.97
N TRP A 253 13.12 -29.41 13.80
CA TRP A 253 13.16 -28.02 13.35
C TRP A 253 12.14 -27.25 14.19
N ALA A 254 12.61 -26.36 15.07
CA ALA A 254 11.74 -25.41 15.73
C ALA A 254 11.42 -24.29 14.73
N ALA A 255 10.14 -24.11 14.39
CA ALA A 255 9.70 -22.93 13.67
C ALA A 255 9.83 -21.73 14.61
N ILE A 256 10.73 -20.81 14.29
CA ILE A 256 10.81 -19.52 15.00
C ILE A 256 9.61 -18.70 14.51
N VAL A 257 8.57 -18.63 15.34
CA VAL A 257 7.48 -17.68 15.12
C VAL A 257 8.03 -16.30 15.44
N GLU A 258 8.03 -15.39 14.47
CA GLU A 258 8.44 -14.01 14.72
C GLU A 258 7.48 -13.38 15.75
N PRO A 259 8.00 -12.74 16.81
CA PRO A 259 7.15 -12.18 17.84
C PRO A 259 6.32 -11.02 17.28
N THR A 260 5.04 -10.99 17.62
CA THR A 260 4.19 -9.82 17.37
C THR A 260 4.78 -8.62 18.11
N THR A 261 4.90 -7.49 17.42
CA THR A 261 5.53 -6.27 17.95
C THR A 261 4.55 -5.10 18.00
N LYS A 262 4.96 -4.01 18.66
CA LYS A 262 4.23 -2.73 18.59
C LYS A 262 4.08 -2.21 17.16
N LEU A 263 5.08 -2.44 16.30
CA LEU A 263 5.00 -2.05 14.88
C LEU A 263 3.93 -2.87 14.17
N THR A 264 3.81 -4.17 14.46
CA THR A 264 2.76 -5.02 13.89
C THR A 264 1.36 -4.54 14.27
N LEU A 265 1.17 -4.12 15.54
CA LEU A 265 -0.08 -3.51 16.01
C LEU A 265 -0.35 -2.16 15.33
N LEU A 266 0.68 -1.33 15.18
CA LEU A 266 0.58 -0.03 14.50
C LEU A 266 0.20 -0.20 13.03
N ASP A 267 0.88 -1.07 12.28
CA ASP A 267 0.61 -1.37 10.87
C ASP A 267 -0.86 -1.80 10.68
N THR A 268 -1.36 -2.66 11.56
CA THR A 268 -2.76 -3.11 11.51
C THR A 268 -3.75 -2.00 11.87
N ALA A 269 -3.45 -1.19 12.87
CA ALA A 269 -4.30 -0.06 13.26
C ALA A 269 -4.33 1.04 12.17
N LEU A 270 -3.20 1.32 11.52
CA LEU A 270 -3.12 2.23 10.38
C LEU A 270 -3.93 1.71 9.20
N ALA A 271 -3.83 0.42 8.86
CA ALA A 271 -4.64 -0.20 7.82
C ALA A 271 -6.15 -0.11 8.13
N MET A 272 -6.56 -0.28 9.39
CA MET A 272 -7.95 -0.09 9.80
C MET A 272 -8.42 1.36 9.59
N LEU A 273 -7.59 2.35 9.92
CA LEU A 273 -7.93 3.76 9.74
C LEU A 273 -7.95 4.15 8.25
N GLU A 274 -7.06 3.58 7.45
CA GLU A 274 -7.06 3.73 5.99
C GLU A 274 -8.34 3.19 5.37
N VAL A 275 -8.81 2.01 5.80
CA VAL A 275 -10.11 1.46 5.36
C VAL A 275 -11.26 2.42 5.68
N HIS A 276 -11.31 3.02 6.87
CA HIS A 276 -12.30 4.05 7.19
C HIS A 276 -12.18 5.30 6.31
N THR A 277 -10.95 5.74 6.04
CA THR A 277 -10.68 6.88 5.15
C THR A 277 -11.16 6.60 3.73
N ASN A 278 -10.94 5.38 3.24
CA ASN A 278 -11.39 4.91 1.94
C ASN A 278 -12.91 4.70 1.87
N ILE A 279 -13.57 4.34 2.97
CA ILE A 279 -15.03 4.38 3.04
C ILE A 279 -15.52 5.81 2.87
N LEU A 280 -14.93 6.78 3.55
CA LEU A 280 -15.34 8.20 3.47
C LEU A 280 -15.15 8.77 2.05
N SER A 281 -14.11 8.36 1.32
CA SER A 281 -13.84 8.81 -0.04
C SER A 281 -14.87 8.32 -1.09
N LEU A 282 -15.75 7.37 -0.73
CA LEU A 282 -16.88 6.96 -1.58
C LEU A 282 -17.97 8.03 -1.70
N ALA A 283 -17.96 9.05 -0.83
CA ALA A 283 -18.96 10.10 -0.86
C ALA A 283 -18.73 11.04 -2.05
N THR A 284 -19.70 11.12 -2.96
CA THR A 284 -19.79 12.18 -3.95
C THR A 284 -20.98 13.09 -3.63
N PRO A 285 -21.08 14.30 -4.22
CA PRO A 285 -22.27 15.13 -4.08
C PRO A 285 -23.59 14.41 -4.44
N LEU A 286 -23.53 13.37 -5.29
CA LEU A 286 -24.70 12.63 -5.76
C LEU A 286 -25.00 11.37 -4.94
N THR A 287 -23.99 10.79 -4.28
CA THR A 287 -24.09 9.48 -3.63
C THR A 287 -24.05 9.56 -2.10
N ALA A 288 -23.55 10.66 -1.53
CA ALA A 288 -23.34 10.79 -0.08
C ALA A 288 -24.59 10.46 0.75
N SER A 289 -25.74 11.06 0.44
CA SER A 289 -26.99 10.83 1.19
C SER A 289 -27.59 9.43 1.01
N LYS A 290 -27.14 8.67 0.01
CA LYS A 290 -27.57 7.29 -0.24
C LYS A 290 -26.65 6.27 0.42
N LEU A 291 -25.35 6.57 0.51
CA LEU A 291 -24.33 5.68 1.08
C LEU A 291 -24.17 5.88 2.60
N PHE A 292 -24.40 7.09 3.10
CA PHE A 292 -24.13 7.47 4.48
C PHE A 292 -25.38 7.97 5.18
N SER A 293 -25.53 7.56 6.44
CA SER A 293 -26.51 8.12 7.38
C SER A 293 -25.77 8.80 8.53
N GLN A 294 -26.45 9.69 9.26
CA GLN A 294 -25.88 10.32 10.44
C GLN A 294 -25.39 9.28 11.46
N GLN A 295 -26.20 8.26 11.75
CA GLN A 295 -25.86 7.17 12.67
C GLN A 295 -24.61 6.40 12.22
N TYR A 296 -24.47 6.17 10.92
CA TYR A 296 -23.31 5.48 10.37
C TYR A 296 -22.03 6.33 10.51
N ILE A 297 -22.11 7.64 10.26
CA ILE A 297 -20.98 8.56 10.45
C ILE A 297 -20.57 8.64 11.93
N GLU A 298 -21.54 8.67 12.85
CA GLU A 298 -21.28 8.62 14.29
C GLU A 298 -20.60 7.31 14.70
N GLN A 299 -21.04 6.16 14.16
CA GLN A 299 -20.40 4.87 14.38
C GLN A 299 -18.96 4.86 13.87
N LEU A 300 -18.74 5.23 12.60
CA LEU A 300 -17.42 5.27 11.97
C LEU A 300 -16.46 6.18 12.77
N THR A 301 -16.96 7.34 13.20
CA THR A 301 -16.20 8.29 14.04
C THR A 301 -15.86 7.71 15.39
N GLY A 302 -16.79 7.02 16.04
CA GLY A 302 -16.55 6.35 17.31
C GLY A 302 -15.46 5.28 17.21
N THR A 303 -15.52 4.44 16.18
CA THR A 303 -14.54 3.38 15.94
C THR A 303 -13.18 3.92 15.54
N ALA A 304 -13.11 4.91 14.63
CA ALA A 304 -11.85 5.54 14.24
C ALA A 304 -11.17 6.24 15.42
N ARG A 305 -11.94 6.93 16.28
CA ARG A 305 -11.41 7.54 17.49
C ARG A 305 -10.74 6.53 18.40
N VAL A 306 -11.38 5.37 18.65
CA VAL A 306 -10.77 4.30 19.46
C VAL A 306 -9.47 3.81 18.82
N THR A 307 -9.45 3.54 17.51
CA THR A 307 -8.23 3.13 16.79
C THR A 307 -7.11 4.18 16.91
N ILE A 308 -7.43 5.47 16.81
CA ILE A 308 -6.46 6.57 16.89
C ILE A 308 -5.94 6.75 18.32
N GLU A 309 -6.84 6.88 19.29
CA GLU A 309 -6.54 7.26 20.67
C GLU A 309 -5.96 6.13 21.51
N GLU A 310 -6.32 4.87 21.24
CA GLU A 310 -5.85 3.71 22.01
C GLU A 310 -4.66 2.98 21.35
N TYR A 311 -4.51 3.09 20.02
CA TYR A 311 -3.47 2.35 19.28
C TYR A 311 -2.49 3.29 18.57
N ILE A 312 -2.93 4.00 17.54
CA ILE A 312 -2.01 4.69 16.60
C ILE A 312 -1.12 5.70 17.33
N LEU A 313 -1.73 6.68 18.01
CA LEU A 313 -0.96 7.76 18.63
C LEU A 313 -0.16 7.29 19.86
N PRO A 314 -0.72 6.47 20.78
CA PRO A 314 0.06 5.95 21.90
C PRO A 314 1.24 5.07 21.46
N ILE A 315 1.04 4.20 20.46
CA ILE A 315 2.12 3.35 19.97
C ILE A 315 3.22 4.22 19.34
N ALA A 316 2.86 5.14 18.45
CA ALA A 316 3.83 6.07 17.84
C ALA A 316 4.60 6.89 18.89
N ALA A 317 3.92 7.37 19.93
CA ALA A 317 4.57 8.04 21.06
C ALA A 317 5.52 7.12 21.83
N SER A 318 5.12 5.86 22.06
CA SER A 318 5.92 4.90 22.82
C SER A 318 7.19 4.45 22.09
N LEU A 319 7.16 4.36 20.76
CA LEU A 319 8.34 4.04 19.94
C LEU A 319 9.47 5.05 20.18
N HIS A 320 9.11 6.32 20.40
CA HIS A 320 10.04 7.38 20.76
C HIS A 320 10.57 7.21 22.17
N SER A 321 9.70 7.08 23.17
CA SER A 321 10.10 7.07 24.58
C SER A 321 10.95 5.85 24.96
N GLU A 322 10.74 4.73 24.27
CA GLU A 322 11.44 3.47 24.56
C GLU A 322 12.71 3.31 23.70
N ASN A 323 13.04 4.29 22.85
CA ASN A 323 14.15 4.22 21.89
C ASN A 323 14.11 2.91 21.07
N ILE A 324 12.91 2.47 20.66
CA ILE A 324 12.74 1.24 19.86
C ILE A 324 13.34 1.43 18.47
N LEU A 325 13.22 2.65 17.93
CA LEU A 325 13.69 3.04 16.62
C LEU A 325 14.64 4.23 16.74
N GLU A 326 15.60 4.34 15.81
CA GLU A 326 16.56 5.44 15.79
C GLU A 326 16.30 6.40 14.62
N GLY A 327 16.56 7.69 14.87
CA GLY A 327 16.72 8.71 13.81
C GLY A 327 15.53 8.86 12.86
N GLU A 328 15.76 8.58 11.58
CA GLU A 328 14.80 8.79 10.48
C GLU A 328 13.60 7.84 10.56
N GLU A 329 13.81 6.56 10.92
CA GLU A 329 12.75 5.56 10.97
C GLU A 329 11.66 5.92 11.99
N LEU A 330 12.08 6.41 13.17
CA LEU A 330 11.14 6.92 14.17
C LEU A 330 10.31 8.10 13.63
N SER A 331 10.98 9.06 12.96
CA SER A 331 10.32 10.24 12.40
C SER A 331 9.34 9.87 11.29
N GLU A 332 9.61 8.81 10.52
CA GLU A 332 8.71 8.30 9.48
C GLU A 332 7.41 7.77 10.09
N HIS A 333 7.48 6.88 11.08
CA HIS A 333 6.29 6.29 11.73
C HIS A 333 5.45 7.35 12.47
N GLU A 334 6.09 8.31 13.15
CA GLU A 334 5.36 9.42 13.79
C GLU A 334 4.66 10.31 12.75
N THR A 335 5.30 10.56 11.61
CA THR A 335 4.72 11.34 10.52
C THR A 335 3.57 10.59 9.87
N GLU A 336 3.72 9.29 9.63
CA GLU A 336 2.70 8.40 9.08
C GLU A 336 1.45 8.36 9.97
N ALA A 337 1.63 8.13 11.27
CA ALA A 337 0.53 8.11 12.24
C ALA A 337 -0.30 9.42 12.21
N VAL A 338 0.38 10.56 12.22
CA VAL A 338 -0.28 11.88 12.19
C VAL A 338 -0.90 12.16 10.81
N LEU A 339 -0.29 11.69 9.73
CA LEU A 339 -0.82 11.85 8.37
C LEU A 339 -2.10 11.02 8.15
N HIS A 340 -2.14 9.76 8.57
CA HIS A 340 -3.36 8.94 8.51
C HIS A 340 -4.50 9.57 9.30
N HIS A 341 -4.21 10.12 10.49
CA HIS A 341 -5.19 10.87 11.27
C HIS A 341 -5.69 12.12 10.51
N ALA A 342 -4.79 12.89 9.91
CA ALA A 342 -5.16 14.07 9.12
C ALA A 342 -6.07 13.71 7.93
N ASN A 343 -5.71 12.66 7.18
CA ASN A 343 -6.46 12.18 6.02
C ASN A 343 -7.86 11.65 6.39
N TYR A 344 -7.98 10.96 7.52
CA TYR A 344 -9.28 10.57 8.05
C TYR A 344 -10.16 11.80 8.36
N LEU A 345 -9.61 12.81 9.04
CA LEU A 345 -10.34 14.02 9.40
C LEU A 345 -10.80 14.82 8.17
N THR A 346 -9.98 14.89 7.11
CA THR A 346 -10.35 15.60 5.88
C THR A 346 -11.45 14.89 5.12
N GLY A 347 -11.38 13.55 5.00
CA GLY A 347 -12.46 12.74 4.43
C GLY A 347 -13.75 12.88 5.23
N LEU A 348 -13.67 12.86 6.56
CA LEU A 348 -14.85 13.02 7.43
C LEU A 348 -15.50 14.40 7.25
N ALA A 349 -14.70 15.46 7.16
CA ALA A 349 -15.17 16.82 6.91
C ALA A 349 -15.89 16.94 5.55
N GLU A 350 -15.35 16.30 4.52
CA GLU A 350 -15.96 16.25 3.18
C GLU A 350 -17.33 15.55 3.21
N VAL A 351 -17.43 14.37 3.82
CA VAL A 351 -18.72 13.66 3.91
C VAL A 351 -19.74 14.46 4.71
N LYS A 352 -19.34 15.07 5.83
CA LYS A 352 -20.22 15.95 6.62
C LYS A 352 -20.73 17.14 5.79
N TYR A 353 -19.90 17.70 4.92
CA TYR A 353 -20.31 18.78 4.02
C TYR A 353 -21.34 18.29 2.99
N TYR A 354 -21.09 17.16 2.32
CA TYR A 354 -22.06 16.61 1.35
C TYR A 354 -23.38 16.18 1.98
N LEU A 355 -23.37 15.76 3.25
CA LEU A 355 -24.58 15.47 4.02
C LEU A 355 -25.28 16.74 4.57
N GLY A 356 -24.67 17.92 4.42
CA GLY A 356 -25.21 19.19 4.90
C GLY A 356 -25.12 19.38 6.42
N PHE A 357 -24.27 18.61 7.11
CA PHE A 357 -24.04 18.74 8.56
C PHE A 357 -23.16 19.93 8.92
N VAL A 358 -22.27 20.32 8.00
CA VAL A 358 -21.37 21.46 8.15
C VAL A 358 -21.43 22.33 6.91
N ASP A 359 -21.13 23.61 7.08
CA ASP A 359 -20.99 24.53 5.94
C ASP A 359 -19.57 24.51 5.36
N MET A 360 -19.40 25.21 4.25
CA MET A 360 -18.12 25.31 3.54
C MET A 360 -17.00 25.91 4.40
N SER A 361 -17.31 26.86 5.28
CA SER A 361 -16.30 27.49 6.13
C SER A 361 -15.81 26.54 7.21
N VAL A 362 -16.70 25.70 7.75
CA VAL A 362 -16.33 24.63 8.67
C VAL A 362 -15.49 23.56 7.95
N TRP A 363 -15.88 23.11 6.75
CA TRP A 363 -15.10 22.13 5.98
C TRP A 363 -13.65 22.60 5.73
N GLU A 364 -13.46 23.83 5.23
CA GLU A 364 -12.12 24.40 5.02
C GLU A 364 -11.31 24.47 6.32
N GLN A 365 -11.96 24.85 7.43
CA GLN A 365 -11.30 24.98 8.72
C GLN A 365 -10.91 23.61 9.29
N GLU A 366 -11.75 22.58 9.14
CA GLU A 366 -11.44 21.20 9.55
C GLU A 366 -10.23 20.67 8.75
N VAL A 367 -10.19 20.88 7.42
CA VAL A 367 -9.02 20.52 6.60
C VAL A 367 -7.76 21.25 7.06
N LYS A 368 -7.85 22.56 7.32
CA LYS A 368 -6.70 23.33 7.81
C LYS A 368 -6.22 22.85 9.18
N ASN A 369 -7.14 22.49 10.08
CA ASN A 369 -6.81 22.01 11.42
C ASN A 369 -6.19 20.62 11.40
N ALA A 370 -6.65 19.74 10.50
CA ALA A 370 -6.15 18.38 10.35
C ALA A 370 -4.64 18.35 10.05
N PHE A 371 -4.13 19.33 9.29
CA PHE A 371 -2.72 19.46 8.93
C PHE A 371 -1.93 20.46 9.80
N ALA A 372 -2.49 20.93 10.91
CA ALA A 372 -1.75 21.74 11.87
C ALA A 372 -0.70 20.88 12.61
N LYS A 373 0.30 21.54 13.22
CA LYS A 373 1.30 20.86 14.05
C LYS A 373 0.62 20.03 15.13
N TYR A 374 0.98 18.76 15.20
CA TYR A 374 0.38 17.82 16.14
C TYR A 374 1.32 17.56 17.32
N CYS A 375 0.81 17.61 18.54
CA CYS A 375 1.54 17.22 19.74
C CYS A 375 1.34 15.72 19.96
N LEU A 376 2.35 14.91 19.64
CA LEU A 376 2.25 13.46 19.76
C LEU A 376 2.20 13.02 21.23
N PHE A 377 3.02 13.64 22.06
CA PHE A 377 2.93 13.53 23.51
C PHE A 377 3.49 14.79 24.19
N ALA A 378 2.86 15.17 25.29
CA ALA A 378 3.33 16.25 26.14
C ALA A 378 4.50 15.74 26.98
N GLY A 379 5.60 16.50 27.01
CA GLY A 379 6.68 16.25 27.97
C GLY A 379 6.21 16.50 29.40
N ASN A 380 6.88 15.89 30.38
CA ASN A 380 6.70 16.30 31.77
C ASN A 380 7.25 17.71 31.93
N ALA A 381 6.47 18.60 32.53
CA ALA A 381 6.99 19.89 32.96
C ALA A 381 7.94 19.63 34.15
N ASP A 382 9.23 19.87 33.96
CA ASP A 382 10.13 19.97 35.12
C ASP A 382 9.70 21.19 35.95
N ASN A 383 10.08 21.22 37.24
CA ASN A 383 9.68 22.29 38.20
C ASN A 383 10.03 23.72 37.73
N ASP A 384 10.87 23.88 36.71
CA ASP A 384 11.27 25.16 36.10
C ASP A 384 10.44 25.56 34.86
N GLY A 385 9.39 24.81 34.50
CA GLY A 385 8.50 25.11 33.38
C GLY A 385 9.09 24.80 31.99
N ASN A 386 10.27 24.19 31.94
CA ASN A 386 10.84 23.67 30.69
C ASN A 386 10.26 22.28 30.43
N THR A 387 9.54 22.11 29.31
CA THR A 387 9.06 20.80 28.88
C THR A 387 10.19 20.07 28.16
N ASN A 388 11.07 19.44 28.93
CA ASN A 388 11.96 18.44 28.36
C ASN A 388 11.07 17.31 27.80
N ASN A 389 11.31 16.87 26.56
CA ASN A 389 10.58 15.79 25.87
C ASN A 389 9.19 16.07 25.26
N THR A 390 8.73 17.31 25.00
CA THR A 390 7.53 17.47 24.14
C THR A 390 7.86 17.11 22.69
N ARG A 391 7.13 16.16 22.09
CA ARG A 391 7.29 15.76 20.68
C ARG A 391 6.18 16.36 19.81
N MET A 392 6.56 17.29 18.96
CA MET A 392 5.68 17.87 17.94
C MET A 392 6.00 17.27 16.57
N VAL A 393 4.96 16.86 15.83
CA VAL A 393 5.04 16.46 14.43
C VAL A 393 4.56 17.62 13.56
N ASP A 394 5.43 18.08 12.66
CA ASP A 394 5.14 19.16 11.72
C ASP A 394 4.95 18.59 10.31
N LEU A 395 3.70 18.34 9.92
CA LEU A 395 3.39 17.77 8.61
C LEU A 395 3.84 18.67 7.44
N SER A 396 4.15 19.96 7.66
CA SER A 396 4.67 20.83 6.60
C SER A 396 6.09 20.46 6.12
N THR A 397 6.79 19.59 6.84
CA THR A 397 8.09 19.02 6.42
C THR A 397 7.95 17.71 5.65
N SER A 398 6.74 17.17 5.52
CA SER A 398 6.45 15.95 4.77
C SER A 398 5.89 16.31 3.39
N TRP A 399 6.57 15.84 2.34
CA TRP A 399 6.08 16.05 0.97
C TRP A 399 4.75 15.32 0.72
N MET A 400 4.52 14.16 1.34
CA MET A 400 3.26 13.40 1.23
C MET A 400 2.12 14.20 1.86
N ALA A 401 2.33 14.72 3.07
CA ALA A 401 1.30 15.53 3.74
C ALA A 401 0.99 16.84 3.00
N LEU A 402 1.99 17.46 2.38
CA LEU A 402 1.77 18.62 1.51
C LEU A 402 0.97 18.26 0.25
N CYS A 403 1.19 17.07 -0.32
CA CYS A 403 0.39 16.54 -1.41
C CYS A 403 -1.06 16.31 -0.98
N ASP A 404 -1.29 15.65 0.15
CA ASP A 404 -2.63 15.33 0.65
C ASP A 404 -3.42 16.59 1.03
N LEU A 405 -2.79 17.56 1.69
CA LEU A 405 -3.39 18.88 1.95
C LEU A 405 -3.75 19.60 0.64
N SER A 406 -2.87 19.53 -0.36
CA SER A 406 -3.14 20.10 -1.68
C SER A 406 -4.28 19.39 -2.41
N THR A 407 -4.39 18.07 -2.27
CA THR A 407 -5.52 17.29 -2.78
C THR A 407 -6.82 17.74 -2.10
N ALA A 408 -6.85 17.83 -0.76
CA ALA A 408 -8.03 18.29 -0.02
C ALA A 408 -8.47 19.71 -0.44
N TYR A 409 -7.53 20.64 -0.63
CA TYR A 409 -7.85 21.97 -1.16
C TYR A 409 -8.33 21.95 -2.62
N THR A 410 -7.83 21.03 -3.43
CA THR A 410 -8.28 20.85 -4.82
C THR A 410 -9.70 20.30 -4.88
N THR A 411 -10.02 19.33 -4.01
CA THR A 411 -11.37 18.78 -3.86
C THR A 411 -12.35 19.87 -3.46
N ILE A 412 -12.05 20.64 -2.42
CA ILE A 412 -12.87 21.79 -2.02
C ILE A 412 -13.04 22.78 -3.17
N ALA A 413 -11.94 23.18 -3.82
CA ALA A 413 -11.98 24.16 -4.90
C ALA A 413 -12.86 23.68 -6.05
N THR A 414 -12.82 22.40 -6.39
CA THR A 414 -13.64 21.79 -7.44
C THR A 414 -15.11 21.77 -7.03
N ALA A 415 -15.42 21.35 -5.80
CA ALA A 415 -16.78 21.26 -5.28
C ALA A 415 -17.51 22.62 -5.29
N ILE A 416 -16.79 23.71 -5.01
CA ILE A 416 -17.37 25.06 -4.90
C ILE A 416 -17.14 25.94 -6.12
N ALA A 417 -16.47 25.47 -7.17
CA ALA A 417 -16.02 26.32 -8.29
C ALA A 417 -17.16 27.07 -8.97
N ALA A 418 -18.37 26.51 -9.00
CA ALA A 418 -19.55 27.14 -9.58
C ALA A 418 -20.25 28.11 -8.63
N GLN A 419 -20.24 27.84 -7.32
CA GLN A 419 -20.95 28.62 -6.30
C GLN A 419 -20.11 29.78 -5.76
N ASP A 420 -18.81 29.57 -5.55
CA ASP A 420 -17.85 30.57 -5.06
C ASP A 420 -16.50 30.47 -5.81
N PRO A 421 -16.46 30.98 -7.07
CA PRO A 421 -15.27 30.90 -7.92
C PRO A 421 -14.04 31.60 -7.32
N SER A 422 -14.27 32.70 -6.58
CA SER A 422 -13.20 33.46 -5.94
C SER A 422 -12.53 32.66 -4.83
N ARG A 423 -13.31 31.98 -3.99
CA ARG A 423 -12.78 31.09 -2.95
C ARG A 423 -12.13 29.86 -3.53
N ALA A 424 -12.71 29.25 -4.57
CA ALA A 424 -12.12 28.14 -5.30
C ALA A 424 -10.72 28.51 -5.85
N TRP A 425 -10.60 29.69 -6.49
CA TRP A 425 -9.32 30.19 -7.00
C TRP A 425 -8.27 30.36 -5.89
N ARG A 426 -8.66 30.91 -4.74
CA ARG A 426 -7.78 31.05 -3.58
C ARG A 426 -7.28 29.69 -3.08
N LEU A 427 -8.16 28.72 -2.92
CA LEU A 427 -7.83 27.38 -2.41
C LEU A 427 -6.95 26.60 -3.38
N ALA A 428 -7.26 26.64 -4.68
CA ALA A 428 -6.38 26.08 -5.70
C ALA A 428 -4.99 26.76 -5.73
N GLY A 429 -4.93 28.06 -5.39
CA GLY A 429 -3.68 28.78 -5.17
C GLY A 429 -2.90 28.29 -3.94
N LEU A 430 -3.57 27.91 -2.85
CA LEU A 430 -2.94 27.28 -1.69
C LEU A 430 -2.41 25.88 -2.04
N ALA A 431 -3.20 25.07 -2.75
CA ALA A 431 -2.76 23.77 -3.24
C ALA A 431 -1.50 23.88 -4.14
N SER A 432 -1.45 24.90 -5.00
CA SER A 432 -0.30 25.13 -5.89
C SER A 432 0.98 25.46 -5.10
N LYS A 433 0.86 26.22 -4.01
CA LYS A 433 1.96 26.51 -3.08
C LYS A 433 2.40 25.25 -2.33
N GLY A 434 1.46 24.48 -1.78
CA GLY A 434 1.74 23.22 -1.08
C GLY A 434 2.53 22.25 -1.96
N LEU A 435 2.07 22.04 -3.19
CA LEU A 435 2.78 21.18 -4.16
C LEU A 435 4.15 21.74 -4.56
N ALA A 436 4.39 23.04 -4.44
CA ALA A 436 5.69 23.65 -4.74
C ALA A 436 6.70 23.37 -3.65
N GLU A 437 6.25 23.42 -2.39
CA GLU A 437 7.06 22.98 -1.26
C GLU A 437 7.27 21.46 -1.30
N ALA A 438 6.24 20.67 -1.62
CA ALA A 438 6.35 19.21 -1.78
C ALA A 438 7.41 18.83 -2.82
N THR A 439 7.50 19.56 -3.94
CA THR A 439 8.52 19.31 -4.98
C THR A 439 9.95 19.45 -4.46
N LYS A 440 10.18 20.33 -3.47
CA LYS A 440 11.51 20.55 -2.87
C LYS A 440 11.88 19.47 -1.87
N LEU A 441 10.89 18.88 -1.21
CA LEU A 441 11.05 17.88 -0.15
C LEU A 441 10.98 16.44 -0.67
N ALA A 442 10.31 16.22 -1.79
CA ALA A 442 10.10 14.89 -2.34
C ALA A 442 11.43 14.24 -2.79
N PRO A 443 11.68 12.97 -2.43
CA PRO A 443 12.78 12.21 -2.98
C PRO A 443 12.59 12.02 -4.50
N GLU A 444 13.67 11.69 -5.24
CA GLU A 444 13.59 11.50 -6.70
C GLU A 444 12.47 10.53 -7.13
N LYS A 445 12.25 9.48 -6.33
CA LYS A 445 11.17 8.49 -6.56
C LYS A 445 9.75 9.07 -6.43
N GLY A 446 9.55 10.09 -5.59
CA GLY A 446 8.24 10.73 -5.37
C GLY A 446 7.96 11.93 -6.28
N LYS A 447 8.99 12.49 -6.92
CA LYS A 447 8.82 13.64 -7.83
C LYS A 447 7.83 13.40 -8.98
N PRO A 448 7.75 12.22 -9.63
CA PRO A 448 6.75 11.95 -10.65
C PRO A 448 5.31 12.23 -10.18
N GLU A 449 4.92 11.76 -9.00
CA GLU A 449 3.57 12.02 -8.46
C GLU A 449 3.33 13.49 -8.16
N VAL A 450 4.31 14.17 -7.56
CA VAL A 450 4.18 15.61 -7.27
C VAL A 450 4.01 16.39 -8.57
N TYR A 451 4.76 16.06 -9.64
CA TYR A 451 4.60 16.69 -10.94
C TYR A 451 3.25 16.36 -11.59
N LEU A 452 2.76 15.12 -11.49
CA LEU A 452 1.43 14.77 -11.99
C LEU A 452 0.35 15.59 -11.28
N ALA A 453 0.39 15.66 -9.94
CA ALA A 453 -0.53 16.45 -9.14
C ALA A 453 -0.49 17.94 -9.50
N ARG A 454 0.71 18.50 -9.73
CA ARG A 454 0.86 19.89 -10.20
C ARG A 454 0.24 20.11 -11.57
N GLY A 455 0.44 19.18 -12.50
CA GLY A 455 -0.17 19.23 -13.83
C GLY A 455 -1.70 19.23 -13.75
N ASN A 456 -2.25 18.27 -13.00
CA ASN A 456 -3.70 18.13 -12.79
C ASN A 456 -4.30 19.38 -12.14
N LEU A 457 -3.64 19.95 -11.13
CA LEU A 457 -4.09 21.19 -10.49
C LEU A 457 -4.12 22.37 -11.46
N GLU A 458 -3.12 22.54 -12.33
CA GLU A 458 -3.12 23.63 -13.31
C GLU A 458 -4.28 23.49 -14.32
N LEU A 459 -4.65 22.26 -14.69
CA LEU A 459 -5.85 22.01 -15.50
C LEU A 459 -7.13 22.42 -14.77
N VAL A 460 -7.28 22.04 -13.49
CA VAL A 460 -8.41 22.47 -12.64
C VAL A 460 -8.47 23.99 -12.55
N ARG A 461 -7.34 24.64 -12.23
CA ARG A 461 -7.23 26.11 -12.14
C ARG A 461 -7.65 26.82 -13.43
N SER A 462 -7.34 26.25 -14.59
CA SER A 462 -7.68 26.83 -15.89
C SER A 462 -9.19 26.92 -16.18
N ARG A 463 -9.99 26.20 -15.39
CA ARG A 463 -11.45 26.09 -15.53
C ARG A 463 -12.24 26.86 -14.47
N ILE A 464 -11.60 27.37 -13.42
CA ILE A 464 -12.29 28.13 -12.39
C ILE A 464 -12.85 29.41 -13.06
N PRO A 465 -14.16 29.72 -12.91
CA PRO A 465 -14.79 30.82 -13.64
C PRO A 465 -14.50 32.18 -12.97
N VAL A 466 -13.23 32.60 -13.00
CA VAL A 466 -12.75 33.91 -12.55
C VAL A 466 -11.92 34.57 -13.65
N GLU A 467 -11.97 35.90 -13.75
CA GLU A 467 -11.25 36.69 -14.77
C GLU A 467 -9.74 36.36 -14.81
N ALA A 468 -9.13 36.14 -13.64
CA ALA A 468 -7.71 35.76 -13.53
C ALA A 468 -7.41 34.42 -14.22
N ALA A 469 -8.29 33.42 -14.10
CA ALA A 469 -8.13 32.12 -14.75
C ALA A 469 -8.41 32.22 -16.25
N GLU A 470 -9.39 33.01 -16.67
CA GLU A 470 -9.70 33.24 -18.09
C GLU A 470 -8.53 33.91 -18.82
N GLY A 471 -7.99 34.99 -18.24
CA GLY A 471 -6.84 35.71 -18.79
C GLY A 471 -5.54 34.90 -18.78
N SER A 472 -5.41 33.92 -17.89
CA SER A 472 -4.22 33.06 -17.79
C SER A 472 -4.43 31.63 -18.28
N ARG A 473 -5.59 31.28 -18.86
CA ARG A 473 -5.98 29.91 -19.20
C ARG A 473 -4.94 29.19 -20.06
N GLY A 474 -4.46 29.85 -21.11
CA GLY A 474 -3.43 29.28 -22.00
C GLY A 474 -2.09 29.08 -21.29
N LEU A 475 -1.71 29.97 -20.36
CA LEU A 475 -0.51 29.83 -19.56
C LEU A 475 -0.61 28.67 -18.57
N LEU A 476 -1.74 28.53 -17.87
CA LEU A 476 -2.00 27.43 -16.92
C LEU A 476 -1.92 26.06 -17.64
N ARG A 477 -2.57 25.92 -18.81
CA ARG A 477 -2.47 24.70 -19.61
C ARG A 477 -1.04 24.43 -20.09
N LYS A 478 -0.30 25.47 -20.51
CA LYS A 478 1.12 25.33 -20.85
C LYS A 478 1.96 24.87 -19.66
N ASN A 479 1.70 25.40 -18.45
CA ASN A 479 2.36 24.97 -17.22
C ASN A 479 2.05 23.50 -16.91
N ALA A 480 0.79 23.06 -17.07
CA ALA A 480 0.42 21.66 -16.91
C ALA A 480 1.27 20.75 -17.79
N GLY A 481 1.42 21.10 -19.08
CA GLY A 481 2.28 20.38 -20.00
C GLY A 481 3.76 20.36 -19.60
N VAL A 482 4.28 21.43 -18.97
CA VAL A 482 5.64 21.43 -18.40
C VAL A 482 5.76 20.39 -17.28
N TYR A 483 4.80 20.35 -16.35
CA TYR A 483 4.83 19.39 -15.26
C TYR A 483 4.69 17.95 -15.76
N TYR A 484 3.81 17.68 -16.73
CA TYR A 484 3.69 16.35 -17.32
C TYR A 484 4.97 15.88 -18.03
N ARG A 485 5.69 16.75 -18.73
CA ARG A 485 7.04 16.41 -19.24
C ARG A 485 8.05 16.18 -18.10
N GLY A 486 7.90 16.90 -16.99
CA GLY A 486 8.65 16.68 -15.75
C GLY A 486 8.46 15.28 -15.19
N VAL A 487 7.23 14.73 -15.21
CA VAL A 487 6.93 13.35 -14.80
C VAL A 487 7.79 12.35 -15.57
N VAL A 488 7.79 12.45 -16.91
CA VAL A 488 8.55 11.54 -17.78
C VAL A 488 10.06 11.64 -17.50
N THR A 489 10.55 12.86 -17.30
CA THR A 489 11.98 13.13 -17.06
C THR A 489 12.43 12.60 -15.68
N ALA A 490 11.60 12.76 -14.65
CA ALA A 490 11.89 12.26 -13.30
C ALA A 490 11.88 10.72 -13.26
N SER A 491 10.99 10.09 -14.03
CA SER A 491 10.80 8.62 -14.01
C SER A 491 11.93 7.84 -14.71
N THR A 492 12.73 8.48 -15.58
CA THR A 492 13.87 7.83 -16.25
C THR A 492 15.14 7.69 -15.39
N SER A 493 15.14 8.26 -14.19
CA SER A 493 16.38 8.45 -13.39
C SER A 493 16.58 7.41 -12.28
N GLY A 494 15.70 6.43 -12.11
CA GLY A 494 15.71 5.50 -10.96
C GLY A 494 15.68 4.01 -11.33
N MET A 495 16.31 3.19 -10.49
CA MET A 495 16.05 1.74 -10.41
C MET A 495 14.80 1.55 -9.55
N ILE A 496 13.72 1.02 -10.12
CA ILE A 496 12.41 0.93 -9.47
C ILE A 496 12.00 -0.54 -9.40
N GLY A 497 11.48 -0.99 -8.25
CA GLY A 497 10.97 -2.36 -8.09
C GLY A 497 9.73 -2.63 -8.96
N ALA A 498 9.26 -3.88 -9.01
CA ALA A 498 8.16 -4.29 -9.90
C ALA A 498 6.85 -3.52 -9.70
N VAL A 499 6.37 -3.51 -8.44
CA VAL A 499 5.08 -2.93 -8.06
C VAL A 499 5.15 -1.41 -8.19
N GLU A 500 6.20 -0.82 -7.62
CA GLU A 500 6.52 0.60 -7.73
C GLU A 500 6.70 1.03 -9.20
N GLY A 501 7.31 0.18 -10.03
CA GLY A 501 7.50 0.41 -11.45
C GLY A 501 6.19 0.38 -12.23
N GLY A 502 5.21 -0.39 -11.77
CA GLY A 502 3.83 -0.37 -12.26
C GLY A 502 3.16 0.98 -12.00
N ARG A 503 3.19 1.43 -10.75
CA ARG A 503 2.63 2.73 -10.33
C ARG A 503 3.27 3.89 -11.09
N VAL A 504 4.60 3.88 -11.21
CA VAL A 504 5.35 4.88 -11.98
C VAL A 504 5.00 4.83 -13.46
N LYS A 505 4.80 3.63 -14.04
CA LYS A 505 4.34 3.49 -15.42
C LYS A 505 2.97 4.14 -15.62
N GLU A 506 2.01 3.89 -14.73
CA GLU A 506 0.68 4.51 -14.81
C GLU A 506 0.75 6.04 -14.76
N VAL A 507 1.52 6.59 -13.82
CA VAL A 507 1.77 8.03 -13.67
C VAL A 507 2.40 8.62 -14.95
N VAL A 508 3.37 7.92 -15.55
CA VAL A 508 4.02 8.33 -16.81
C VAL A 508 3.05 8.28 -18.00
N GLU A 509 2.26 7.21 -18.11
CA GLU A 509 1.27 7.05 -19.17
C GLU A 509 0.19 8.14 -19.09
N GLU A 510 -0.32 8.42 -17.89
CA GLU A 510 -1.27 9.52 -17.67
C GLU A 510 -0.68 10.87 -18.09
N ALA A 511 0.53 11.18 -17.62
CA ALA A 511 1.20 12.44 -17.95
C ALA A 511 1.43 12.59 -19.46
N LYS A 512 1.89 11.52 -20.15
CA LYS A 512 2.08 11.54 -21.60
C LYS A 512 0.79 11.83 -22.34
N VAL A 513 -0.31 11.15 -21.98
CA VAL A 513 -1.61 11.34 -22.63
C VAL A 513 -2.12 12.75 -22.38
N LYS A 514 -2.14 13.22 -21.12
CA LYS A 514 -2.64 14.56 -20.77
C LYS A 514 -1.79 15.68 -21.40
N GLU A 515 -0.47 15.50 -21.55
CA GLU A 515 0.41 16.44 -22.26
C GLU A 515 0.06 16.56 -23.75
N MET A 516 -0.20 15.44 -24.42
CA MET A 516 -0.60 15.41 -25.82
C MET A 516 -1.98 16.04 -26.01
N LEU A 517 -2.94 15.80 -25.11
CA LEU A 517 -4.25 16.44 -25.17
C LEU A 517 -4.14 17.98 -25.10
N ILE A 518 -3.27 18.50 -24.23
CA ILE A 518 -3.00 19.95 -24.17
C ILE A 518 -2.43 20.45 -25.51
N ARG A 519 -1.50 19.72 -26.12
CA ARG A 519 -0.91 20.08 -27.42
C ARG A 519 -1.98 20.14 -28.53
N VAL A 520 -2.89 19.16 -28.55
CA VAL A 520 -3.98 19.16 -29.54
C VAL A 520 -4.92 20.35 -29.35
N GLU A 521 -5.30 20.69 -28.11
CA GLU A 521 -6.14 21.87 -27.84
C GLU A 521 -5.51 23.19 -28.30
N VAL A 522 -4.18 23.31 -28.27
CA VAL A 522 -3.47 24.50 -28.76
C VAL A 522 -3.18 24.48 -30.27
N GLY A 523 -3.76 23.51 -31.01
CA GLY A 523 -3.73 23.45 -32.47
C GLY A 523 -2.61 22.58 -33.07
N ASP A 524 -1.87 21.82 -32.26
CA ASP A 524 -0.89 20.86 -32.76
C ASP A 524 -1.57 19.56 -33.18
N ALA A 525 -2.12 19.54 -34.41
CA ALA A 525 -2.79 18.37 -34.98
C ALA A 525 -1.86 17.15 -35.16
N ALA A 526 -0.53 17.33 -35.12
CA ALA A 526 0.42 16.23 -35.19
C ALA A 526 0.50 15.46 -33.85
N ALA A 527 0.28 16.13 -32.72
CA ALA A 527 0.30 15.51 -31.39
C ALA A 527 -0.72 14.38 -31.24
N GLY A 528 -1.92 14.50 -31.84
CA GLY A 528 -2.91 13.43 -31.85
C GLY A 528 -2.42 12.16 -32.55
N LYS A 529 -1.61 12.29 -33.62
CA LYS A 529 -0.98 11.15 -34.31
C LYS A 529 0.20 10.59 -33.52
N GLU A 530 0.96 11.44 -32.82
CA GLU A 530 2.04 11.03 -31.93
C GLU A 530 1.53 10.22 -30.73
N LEU A 531 0.31 10.50 -30.26
CA LEU A 531 -0.34 9.76 -29.17
C LEU A 531 -0.45 8.25 -29.48
N VAL A 532 -0.82 7.91 -30.72
CA VAL A 532 -0.90 6.53 -31.22
C VAL A 532 0.49 5.87 -31.31
N GLY A 533 1.56 6.66 -31.47
CA GLY A 533 2.96 6.21 -31.52
C GLY A 533 3.73 6.32 -30.20
N SER A 534 3.09 6.74 -29.11
CA SER A 534 3.73 7.10 -27.83
C SER A 534 4.26 5.91 -27.01
N GLY A 535 3.98 4.68 -27.47
CA GLY A 535 4.27 3.44 -26.75
C GLY A 535 3.27 3.11 -25.64
N VAL A 536 2.24 3.94 -25.44
CA VAL A 536 1.12 3.68 -24.53
C VAL A 536 0.08 2.83 -25.25
N GLU A 537 -0.45 1.80 -24.59
CA GLU A 537 -1.47 0.94 -25.20
C GLU A 537 -2.75 1.73 -25.51
N ALA A 538 -3.37 1.47 -26.67
CA ALA A 538 -4.54 2.21 -27.13
C ALA A 538 -5.72 2.15 -26.14
N ALA A 539 -5.89 1.02 -25.43
CA ALA A 539 -6.88 0.89 -24.37
C ALA A 539 -6.58 1.84 -23.19
N THR A 540 -5.32 1.91 -22.75
CA THR A 540 -4.87 2.83 -21.70
C THR A 540 -5.06 4.29 -22.11
N VAL A 541 -4.71 4.64 -23.36
CA VAL A 541 -4.96 5.99 -23.90
C VAL A 541 -6.44 6.36 -23.80
N ARG A 542 -7.33 5.49 -24.28
CA ARG A 542 -8.79 5.74 -24.20
C ARG A 542 -9.27 5.88 -22.76
N ARG A 543 -8.80 5.03 -21.84
CA ARG A 543 -9.11 5.08 -20.41
C ARG A 543 -8.75 6.44 -19.80
N ILE A 544 -7.53 6.93 -20.05
CA ILE A 544 -7.05 8.23 -19.53
C ILE A 544 -7.82 9.40 -20.14
N VAL A 545 -8.09 9.37 -21.45
CA VAL A 545 -8.88 10.43 -22.10
C VAL A 545 -10.28 10.52 -21.51
N ARG A 546 -10.94 9.38 -21.29
CA ARG A 546 -12.27 9.32 -20.66
C ARG A 546 -12.26 9.84 -19.24
N ALA A 547 -11.31 9.41 -18.42
CA ALA A 547 -11.15 9.92 -17.06
C ALA A 547 -10.96 11.44 -17.06
N ALA A 548 -10.13 11.97 -17.95
CA ALA A 548 -9.88 13.41 -18.04
C ALA A 548 -11.09 14.21 -18.59
N ILE A 549 -11.99 13.57 -19.34
CA ILE A 549 -13.29 14.17 -19.72
C ILE A 549 -14.28 14.12 -18.57
N ASP A 550 -14.31 13.02 -17.80
CA ASP A 550 -15.18 12.83 -16.63
C ASP A 550 -14.83 13.80 -15.50
N GLU A 551 -13.53 14.01 -15.24
CA GLU A 551 -12.98 15.10 -14.40
C GLU A 551 -13.31 16.51 -14.94
N GLY A 552 -13.81 16.57 -16.17
CA GLY A 552 -14.10 17.78 -16.90
C GLY A 552 -12.86 18.49 -17.42
N VAL A 553 -11.62 18.07 -17.18
CA VAL A 553 -10.44 18.86 -17.59
C VAL A 553 -10.29 19.04 -19.11
N PHE A 554 -10.87 18.12 -19.89
CA PHE A 554 -11.00 18.21 -21.36
C PHE A 554 -12.45 18.00 -21.83
N GLY A 555 -12.74 18.37 -23.09
CA GLY A 555 -14.06 18.21 -23.72
C GLY A 555 -14.21 16.90 -24.50
N ASN A 556 -15.46 16.51 -24.79
CA ASN A 556 -15.81 15.28 -25.53
C ASN A 556 -15.16 15.16 -26.92
N SER A 557 -14.79 16.29 -27.55
CA SER A 557 -14.07 16.29 -28.83
C SER A 557 -12.74 15.55 -28.77
N MET A 558 -12.15 15.36 -27.58
CA MET A 558 -10.92 14.60 -27.43
C MET A 558 -11.09 13.11 -27.73
N LEU A 559 -12.30 12.55 -27.63
CA LEU A 559 -12.56 11.15 -27.98
C LEU A 559 -12.37 10.88 -29.48
N GLU A 560 -12.62 11.88 -30.34
CA GLU A 560 -12.41 11.76 -31.78
C GLU A 560 -10.94 11.57 -32.16
N ILE A 561 -10.02 11.98 -31.28
CA ILE A 561 -8.57 11.86 -31.49
C ILE A 561 -8.08 10.43 -31.23
N VAL A 562 -8.80 9.67 -30.39
CA VAL A 562 -8.38 8.34 -29.91
C VAL A 562 -9.27 7.20 -30.41
N GLY A 563 -10.20 7.52 -31.33
CA GLY A 563 -11.14 6.61 -31.99
C GLY A 563 -10.50 5.66 -32.98
#